data_AF-A0A3M0Y3A6-F1
#
_entry.id   AF-A0A3M0Y3A6-F1
#
_cell.length_a   1.000
_cell.length_b   1.000
_cell.length_c   1.000
_cell.angle_alpha   90.00
_cell.angle_beta   90.00
_cell.angle_gamma   90.00
#
_symmetry.space_group_name_H-M   'P 1'
#
loop_
_entity.id
_entity.type
_entity.pdbx_description
1 polymer ?
#
loop_
_entity_poly.entity_id
_entity_poly.type
_entity_poly.pdbx_seq_one_letter_code
_entity_poly.pdbx_strand_id
1 'polypeptide(L)' 'MEQLPHSLVDYVIVHELAHLHEMNHSPRFWAHVAAQLPDYQTVRAELRYWGQRIAPLAP' A
#
# COMPACT_ATOMS: atom_id res chain seq x y z
N MET A 1 -21.71 2.99 2.89
CA MET A 1 -20.26 3.26 2.97
C MET A 1 -19.57 2.18 2.18
N GLU A 2 -18.88 2.54 1.11
CA GLU A 2 -18.03 1.60 0.38
C GLU A 2 -16.78 1.36 1.23
N GLN A 3 -16.55 0.10 1.63
CA GLN A 3 -15.38 -0.28 2.41
C GLN A 3 -14.23 -0.62 1.44
N LEU A 4 -13.01 -0.23 1.79
CA LEU A 4 -11.82 -0.64 1.03
C LEU A 4 -11.66 -2.17 1.10
N PRO A 5 -11.26 -2.83 -0.01
CA PRO A 5 -10.85 -4.22 0.01
C PRO A 5 -9.82 -4.48 1.11
N HIS A 6 -9.95 -5.59 1.83
CA HIS A 6 -9.03 -5.93 2.93
C HIS A 6 -7.56 -5.99 2.48
N SER A 7 -7.30 -6.44 1.25
CA SER A 7 -5.95 -6.45 0.66
C SER A 7 -5.29 -5.06 0.66
N LEU A 8 -6.05 -4.00 0.38
CA LEU A 8 -5.53 -2.62 0.41
C LEU A 8 -5.19 -2.18 1.82
N VAL A 9 -6.02 -2.58 2.80
CA VAL A 9 -5.77 -2.28 4.22
C VAL A 9 -4.51 -3.01 4.69
N ASP A 10 -4.39 -4.30 4.39
CA ASP A 10 -3.21 -5.12 4.73
C ASP A 10 -1.93 -4.53 4.10
N TYR A 11 -2.01 -4.10 2.84
CA TYR A 11 -0.88 -3.44 2.18
C TYR A 11 -0.44 -2.16 2.90
N VAL A 12 -1.38 -1.30 3.31
CA VAL A 12 -1.03 -0.06 4.05
C VAL A 12 -0.42 -0.41 5.40
N ILE A 13 -0.99 -1.37 6.14
CA ILE A 13 -0.44 -1.78 7.43
C ILE A 13 1.00 -2.31 7.27
N VAL A 14 1.24 -3.22 6.31
CA VAL A 14 2.59 -3.75 6.04
C VAL A 14 3.54 -2.64 5.59
N HIS A 15 3.07 -1.68 4.79
CA HIS A 15 3.84 -0.51 4.35
C HIS A 15 4.31 0.34 5.53
N GLU A 16 3.39 0.73 6.42
CA GLU A 16 3.73 1.55 7.58
C GLU A 16 4.61 0.78 8.59
N LEU A 17 4.41 -0.54 8.74
CA LEU A 17 5.29 -1.36 9.58
C LEU A 17 6.70 -1.50 8.99
N ALA A 18 6.85 -1.54 7.67
CA ALA A 18 8.16 -1.54 7.03
C ALA A 18 8.93 -0.22 7.30
N HIS A 19 8.20 0.89 7.48
CA HIS A 19 8.77 2.16 7.92
C HIS A 19 9.30 2.16 9.35
N LEU A 20 9.13 1.10 10.15
CA LEU A 20 9.84 0.96 11.43
C LEU A 20 11.31 0.53 11.23
N HIS A 21 11.63 -0.08 10.08
CA HIS A 21 12.98 -0.56 9.76
C HIS A 21 13.69 0.37 8.77
N GLU A 22 12.97 0.91 7.79
CA GLU A 22 13.53 1.71 6.70
C GLU A 22 12.67 2.97 6.46
N MET A 23 13.18 4.17 6.77
CA MET A 23 12.38 5.41 6.73
C MET A 23 12.08 5.92 5.31
N ASN A 24 12.67 5.28 4.29
CA ASN A 24 12.49 5.61 2.89
C ASN A 24 12.07 4.38 2.10
N HIS A 25 11.57 4.56 0.88
CA HIS A 25 11.18 3.47 -0.01
C HIS A 25 12.37 2.87 -0.79
N SER A 26 13.48 2.59 -0.10
CA SER A 26 14.67 1.94 -0.68
C SER A 26 14.39 0.49 -1.11
N PRO A 27 15.30 -0.17 -1.86
CA PRO A 27 15.17 -1.59 -2.17
C PRO A 27 15.03 -2.49 -0.92
N ARG A 28 15.64 -2.10 0.21
CA ARG A 28 15.52 -2.82 1.49
C ARG A 28 14.13 -2.67 2.10
N PHE A 29 13.53 -1.49 2.03
CA PHE A 29 12.14 -1.28 2.41
C PHE A 29 11.21 -2.22 1.63
N TRP A 30 11.37 -2.28 0.30
CA TRP A 30 10.55 -3.15 -0.54
C TRP A 30 10.78 -4.63 -0.28
N ALA A 31 11.99 -5.02 0.15
CA ALA A 31 12.25 -6.39 0.60
C ALA A 31 11.46 -6.73 1.87
N HIS A 32 11.36 -5.80 2.84
CA HIS A 32 10.52 -6.00 4.03
C HIS A 32 9.04 -6.15 3.67
N VAL A 33 8.53 -5.31 2.76
CA VAL A 33 7.15 -5.42 2.26
C VAL A 33 6.93 -6.75 1.54
N ALA A 34 7.81 -7.12 0.60
CA ALA A 34 7.68 -8.34 -0.20
C ALA A 34 7.78 -9.63 0.65
N ALA A 35 8.50 -9.60 1.76
CA ALA A 35 8.60 -10.73 2.68
C ALA A 35 7.28 -11.06 3.37
N GLN A 36 6.44 -10.05 3.63
CA GLN A 36 5.13 -10.23 4.27
C GLN A 36 3.97 -10.31 3.27
N LEU A 37 4.10 -9.58 2.14
CA LEU A 37 3.10 -9.50 1.10
C LEU A 37 3.77 -9.66 -0.28
N PRO A 38 3.99 -10.91 -0.75
CA PRO A 38 4.71 -11.17 -2.00
C PRO A 38 4.07 -10.54 -3.25
N ASP A 39 2.76 -10.31 -3.23
CA ASP A 39 1.96 -9.72 -4.30
C ASP A 39 1.74 -8.21 -4.14
N TYR A 40 2.51 -7.54 -3.25
CA TYR A 40 2.35 -6.11 -2.93
C TYR A 40 2.31 -5.19 -4.16
N GLN A 41 2.97 -5.57 -5.26
CA GLN A 41 3.01 -4.75 -6.48
C GLN A 41 1.63 -4.61 -7.12
N THR A 42 0.86 -5.70 -7.13
CA THR A 42 -0.53 -5.72 -7.62
C THR A 42 -1.41 -4.87 -6.73
N VAL A 43 -1.33 -5.10 -5.42
CA VAL A 43 -2.12 -4.36 -4.42
C VAL A 43 -1.78 -2.87 -4.42
N ARG A 44 -0.50 -2.51 -4.60
CA ARG A 44 -0.06 -1.12 -4.75
C ARG A 44 -0.63 -0.47 -6.02
N ALA A 45 -0.77 -1.22 -7.11
CA ALA A 45 -1.39 -0.72 -8.33
C ALA A 45 -2.89 -0.48 -8.14
N GLU A 46 -3.57 -1.41 -7.45
CA GLU A 46 -4.97 -1.27 -7.07
C GLU A 46 -5.17 -0.05 -6.13
N LEU A 47 -4.31 0.14 -5.13
CA LEU A 47 -4.38 1.29 -4.22
C LEU A 47 -4.35 2.62 -4.98
N ARG A 48 -3.52 2.73 -6.03
CA ARG A 48 -3.48 3.93 -6.89
C ARG A 48 -4.80 4.16 -7.62
N TYR A 49 -5.44 3.10 -8.12
CA TYR A 49 -6.76 3.18 -8.77
C TYR A 49 -7.83 3.65 -7.78
N TRP A 50 -7.86 3.07 -6.58
CA TRP A 50 -8.80 3.51 -5.53
C TRP A 50 -8.55 4.96 -5.11
N GLY A 51 -7.29 5.38 -4.95
CA GLY A 51 -6.93 6.75 -4.64
C GLY A 51 -7.49 7.76 -5.64
N GLN A 52 -7.51 7.45 -6.93
CA GLN A 52 -8.13 8.30 -7.97
C GLN A 52 -9.65 8.30 -7.92
N ARG A 53 -10.25 7.20 -7.47
CA ARG A 53 -11.71 7.02 -7.43
C ARG A 53 -12.38 7.63 -6.20
N ILE A 54 -11.67 7.64 -5.06
CA ILE A 54 -12.18 8.15 -3.79
C ILE A 54 -11.63 9.54 -3.46
N ALA A 55 -10.56 9.99 -4.13
CA ALA A 55 -10.18 11.40 -4.05
C ALA A 55 -11.39 12.23 -4.46
N PRO A 56 -11.76 13.27 -3.69
CA PRO A 56 -12.76 14.20 -4.16
C PRO A 56 -12.25 14.70 -5.51
N LEU A 57 -13.11 14.68 -6.54
CA LEU A 57 -12.90 15.44 -7.76
C LEU A 57 -12.61 16.86 -7.28
N ALA A 58 -11.33 17.23 -7.22
CA ALA A 58 -10.97 18.60 -6.91
C ALA A 58 -11.63 19.46 -8.00
N PRO A 59 -12.27 20.59 -7.63
CA PRO A 59 -12.85 21.50 -8.61
C PRO A 59 -11.82 22.00 -9.61
#